data_AF-A0A6J7F3H7-F1
#
_entry.id   AF-A0A6J7F3H7-F1
#
_cell.length_a   1.000
_cell.length_b   1.000
_cell.length_c   1.000
_cell.angle_alpha   90.00
_cell.angle_beta   90.00
_cell.angle_gamma   90.00
#
_symmetry.space_group_name_H-M   'P 1'
#
loop_
_entity.id
_entity.type
_entity.pdbx_description
1 polymer ?
#
loop_
_entity_poly.entity_id
_entity_poly.type
_entity_poly.pdbx_seq_one_letter_code
_entity_poly.pdbx_strand_id
1 'polypeptide(L)'
;MTGNDLAIDMVIYGSDYLLGLSTFSPAGFAARDAAWEAGDTARFWELNDLLQYLGQFAFRPPVPGYRHDAAMFLQAQGLLDSAHTHPLSPKRPSSDAPVLEEIAARLSVLLNQ
;
A
#
# COMPACT_ATOMS: atom_id res chain seq x y z
N MET A 1 -14.74 14.54 -1.63
CA MET A 1 -13.28 14.40 -1.77
C MET A 1 -12.68 14.01 -0.42
N THR A 2 -12.37 12.73 -0.21
CA THR A 2 -11.64 12.28 1.00
C THR A 2 -10.28 11.73 0.57
N GLY A 3 -9.21 12.48 0.79
CA GLY A 3 -7.84 11.98 0.65
C GLY A 3 -7.38 11.30 1.93
N ASN A 4 -8.03 10.20 2.30
CA ASN A 4 -7.71 9.44 3.50
C ASN A 4 -7.04 8.12 3.14
N ASP A 5 -5.71 8.06 3.30
CA ASP A 5 -4.90 6.84 3.13
C ASP A 5 -5.28 5.70 4.08
N LEU A 6 -6.17 5.95 5.06
CA LEU A 6 -6.62 4.97 6.03
C LEU A 6 -8.04 4.44 5.77
N ALA A 7 -8.74 4.87 4.73
CA ALA A 7 -10.09 4.41 4.41
C ALA A 7 -10.26 4.20 2.90
N ILE A 8 -9.52 3.22 2.35
CA ILE A 8 -9.44 3.01 0.90
C ILE A 8 -10.70 2.38 0.33
N ASP A 9 -11.51 1.76 1.18
CA ASP A 9 -12.79 1.13 0.88
C ASP A 9 -13.89 2.15 0.60
N MET A 10 -13.74 3.41 1.03
CA MET A 10 -14.73 4.48 0.80
C MET A 10 -15.06 4.73 -0.68
N VAL A 11 -14.25 4.22 -1.61
CA VAL A 11 -14.57 4.18 -3.05
C VAL A 11 -15.90 3.46 -3.33
N ILE A 12 -16.24 2.41 -2.57
CA ILE A 12 -17.47 1.64 -2.76
C ILE A 12 -18.71 2.47 -2.42
N TYR A 13 -18.52 3.57 -1.68
CA TYR A 13 -19.56 4.53 -1.29
C TYR A 13 -19.51 5.83 -2.11
N GLY A 14 -18.75 5.86 -3.21
CA GLY A 14 -18.70 6.99 -4.14
C GLY A 14 -17.67 8.07 -3.81
N SER A 15 -16.61 7.75 -3.05
CA SER A 15 -15.51 8.68 -2.80
C SER A 15 -14.42 8.63 -3.88
N ASP A 16 -13.86 9.79 -4.21
CA ASP A 16 -12.70 9.93 -5.11
C ASP A 16 -11.37 9.62 -4.40
N TYR A 17 -10.40 9.08 -5.15
CA TYR A 17 -9.05 8.78 -4.66
C TYR A 17 -8.15 10.02 -4.54
N LEU A 18 -7.47 10.15 -3.40
CA LEU A 18 -6.20 10.86 -3.24
C LEU A 18 -5.35 10.03 -2.29
N LEU A 19 -4.62 9.04 -2.80
CA LEU A 19 -3.90 8.09 -1.95
C LEU A 19 -2.40 8.11 -2.25
N GLY A 20 -1.62 8.65 -1.32
CA GLY A 20 -0.17 8.42 -1.28
C GLY A 20 0.16 6.93 -1.18
N LEU A 21 -0.76 6.12 -0.62
CA LEU A 21 -0.66 4.67 -0.53
C LEU A 21 -0.57 3.96 -1.88
N SER A 22 -1.17 4.52 -2.94
CA SER A 22 -1.04 3.95 -4.29
C SER A 22 0.41 3.88 -4.78
N THR A 23 1.30 4.73 -4.23
CA THR A 23 2.74 4.71 -4.50
C THR A 23 3.39 3.37 -4.16
N PHE A 24 2.86 2.65 -3.16
CA PHE A 24 3.42 1.36 -2.77
C PHE A 24 3.17 0.30 -3.84
N SER A 25 1.97 0.24 -4.40
CA SER A 25 1.64 -0.75 -5.43
C SER A 25 0.52 -0.28 -6.35
N PRO A 26 0.85 0.50 -7.40
CA PRO A 26 -0.15 0.91 -8.39
C PRO A 26 -0.88 -0.29 -9.02
N ALA A 27 -0.16 -1.40 -9.24
CA ALA A 27 -0.71 -2.64 -9.75
C ALA A 27 -1.71 -3.30 -8.78
N GLY A 28 -1.46 -3.25 -7.47
CA GLY A 28 -2.38 -3.74 -6.44
C GLY A 28 -3.71 -3.00 -6.48
N PHE A 29 -3.67 -1.67 -6.54
CA PHE A 29 -4.86 -0.83 -6.64
C PHE A 29 -5.63 -1.09 -7.94
N ALA A 30 -4.93 -1.18 -9.07
CA ALA A 30 -5.56 -1.49 -10.37
C ALA A 30 -6.24 -2.86 -10.37
N ALA A 31 -5.59 -3.89 -9.80
CA ALA A 31 -6.17 -5.23 -9.71
C ALA A 31 -7.40 -5.28 -8.80
N ARG A 32 -7.37 -4.55 -7.68
CA ARG A 32 -8.52 -4.43 -6.77
C ARG A 32 -9.70 -3.78 -7.50
N ASP A 33 -9.45 -2.67 -8.18
CA ASP A 33 -10.51 -1.92 -8.87
C ASP A 33 -11.11 -2.74 -10.03
N ALA A 34 -10.27 -3.49 -10.76
CA ALA A 34 -10.72 -4.42 -11.79
C ALA A 34 -11.60 -5.55 -11.22
N ALA A 35 -11.25 -6.09 -10.05
CA ALA A 35 -12.08 -7.10 -9.37
C ALA A 35 -13.45 -6.55 -8.97
N TRP A 36 -13.49 -5.29 -8.49
CA TRP A 36 -14.75 -4.60 -8.20
C TRP A 36 -15.62 -4.44 -9.46
N GLU A 37 -15.03 -3.95 -10.55
CA GLU A 37 -15.72 -3.77 -11.83
C GLU A 37 -16.26 -5.10 -12.39
N ALA A 38 -15.49 -6.19 -12.23
CA ALA A 38 -15.89 -7.53 -12.66
C ALA A 38 -16.95 -8.18 -11.75
N GLY A 39 -17.28 -7.58 -10.60
CA GLY A 39 -18.16 -8.19 -9.59
C GLY A 39 -17.52 -9.36 -8.82
N ASP A 40 -16.20 -9.55 -8.92
CA ASP A 40 -15.45 -10.55 -8.17
C ASP A 40 -15.19 -10.06 -6.75
N THR A 41 -16.22 -10.21 -5.91
CA THR A 41 -16.18 -9.74 -4.53
C THR A 41 -15.13 -10.44 -3.68
N ALA A 42 -14.83 -11.72 -3.93
CA ALA A 42 -13.82 -12.46 -3.17
C ALA A 42 -12.43 -11.88 -3.41
N ARG A 43 -12.03 -11.74 -4.69
CA ARG A 43 -10.74 -11.15 -5.06
C ARG A 43 -10.63 -9.69 -4.63
N PHE A 44 -11.73 -8.94 -4.76
CA PHE A 44 -11.77 -7.54 -4.31
C PHE A 44 -11.40 -7.42 -2.83
N TRP A 45 -12.06 -8.18 -1.95
CA TRP A 45 -11.83 -8.07 -0.50
C TRP A 45 -10.45 -8.55 -0.09
N GLU A 46 -9.92 -9.61 -0.71
CA GLU A 46 -8.54 -10.07 -0.44
C GLU A 46 -7.50 -8.99 -0.75
N LEU A 47 -7.62 -8.34 -1.91
CA LEU A 47 -6.73 -7.24 -2.31
C LEU A 47 -6.95 -6.01 -1.44
N ASN A 48 -8.21 -5.63 -1.20
CA ASN A 48 -8.56 -4.46 -0.42
C ASN A 48 -8.05 -4.56 1.02
N ASP A 49 -8.23 -5.69 1.68
CA ASP A 49 -7.81 -5.89 3.08
C ASP A 49 -6.30 -5.82 3.22
N LEU A 50 -5.54 -6.41 2.29
CA LEU A 50 -4.08 -6.35 2.32
C LEU A 50 -3.57 -4.93 2.05
N LEU A 51 -4.15 -4.22 1.09
CA LEU A 51 -3.81 -2.82 0.79
C LEU A 51 -4.18 -1.89 1.96
N GLN A 52 -5.33 -2.12 2.61
CA GLN A 52 -5.78 -1.37 3.77
C GLN A 52 -4.86 -1.61 4.97
N TYR A 53 -4.37 -2.85 5.16
CA TYR A 53 -3.38 -3.18 6.17
C TYR A 53 -2.04 -2.46 5.91
N LEU A 54 -1.58 -2.44 4.66
CA LEU A 54 -0.38 -1.69 4.26
C LEU A 54 -0.54 -0.19 4.57
N GLY A 55 -1.69 0.40 4.26
CA GLY A 55 -2.04 1.77 4.60
C GLY A 55 -1.95 2.05 6.10
N GLN A 56 -2.63 1.23 6.90
CA GLN A 56 -2.63 1.35 8.36
C GLN A 56 -1.21 1.26 8.96
N PHE A 57 -0.38 0.35 8.43
CA PHE A 57 0.99 0.18 8.88
C PHE A 57 1.89 1.36 8.51
N ALA A 58 1.85 1.79 7.24
CA ALA A 58 2.75 2.81 6.72
C ALA A 58 2.40 4.24 7.15
N PHE A 59 1.11 4.56 7.28
CA PHE A 59 0.64 5.90 7.61
C PHE A 59 0.51 6.15 9.12
N ARG A 60 1.00 5.23 9.97
CA ARG A 60 1.02 5.43 11.43
C ARG A 60 1.85 6.67 11.83
N PRO A 61 1.49 7.41 12.90
CA PRO A 61 2.23 8.59 13.31
C PRO A 61 3.74 8.32 13.53
N PRO A 62 4.62 9.26 13.16
CA PRO A 62 4.34 10.47 12.38
C PRO A 62 4.04 10.12 10.90
N VAL A 63 2.92 10.62 10.37
CA VAL A 63 2.44 10.30 9.00
C VAL A 63 3.54 10.48 7.94
N PRO A 64 4.36 11.55 7.93
CA PRO A 64 5.39 11.72 6.90
C PRO A 64 6.46 10.62 6.84
N GLY A 65 6.52 9.73 7.85
CA GLY A 65 7.38 8.55 7.87
C GLY A 65 6.99 7.48 6.84
N TYR A 66 5.78 7.52 6.27
CA TYR A 66 5.34 6.59 5.23
C TYR A 66 6.30 6.56 4.03
N ARG A 67 7.03 7.65 3.75
CA ARG A 67 8.01 7.70 2.65
C ARG A 67 9.15 6.72 2.84
N HIS A 68 9.56 6.47 4.08
CA HIS A 68 10.60 5.49 4.38
C HIS A 68 10.04 4.07 4.23
N ASP A 69 8.82 3.82 4.70
CA ASP A 69 8.12 2.54 4.50
C ASP A 69 7.90 2.25 3.01
N ALA A 70 7.52 3.27 2.22
CA ALA A 70 7.38 3.15 0.78
C ALA A 70 8.71 2.76 0.12
N ALA A 71 9.81 3.41 0.51
CA ALA A 71 11.12 3.10 -0.02
C ALA A 71 11.58 1.68 0.37
N MET A 72 11.33 1.23 1.61
CA MET A 72 11.60 -0.15 2.04
C MET A 72 10.75 -1.17 1.26
N PHE A 73 9.46 -0.90 1.08
CA PHE A 73 8.54 -1.76 0.34
C PHE A 73 8.96 -1.90 -1.13
N LEU A 74 9.25 -0.79 -1.80
CA LEU A 74 9.70 -0.78 -3.20
C LEU A 74 11.08 -1.44 -3.34
N GLN A 75 11.98 -1.29 -2.36
CA GLN A 75 13.24 -2.02 -2.34
C GLN A 75 13.02 -3.53 -2.18
N ALA A 76 12.11 -3.97 -1.31
CA ALA A 76 11.76 -5.38 -1.13
C ALA A 76 11.19 -6.02 -2.41
N GLN A 77 10.53 -5.23 -3.26
CA GLN A 77 10.07 -5.64 -4.58
C GLN A 77 11.13 -5.58 -5.69
N GLY A 78 12.34 -5.11 -5.37
CA GLY A 78 13.43 -4.92 -6.34
C GLY A 78 13.23 -3.71 -7.27
N LEU A 79 12.32 -2.78 -6.94
CA LEU A 79 12.05 -1.57 -7.72
C LEU A 79 12.99 -0.40 -7.36
N LEU A 80 13.62 -0.45 -6.18
CA LEU A 80 14.63 0.50 -5.75
C LEU A 80 15.87 -0.22 -5.23
N ASP A 81 17.05 0.33 -5.50
CA ASP A 81 18.32 -0.20 -4.96
C ASP A 81 18.49 0.11 -3.47
N SER A 82 17.81 1.14 -2.95
CA SER A 82 17.96 1.63 -1.58
C SER A 82 16.66 2.22 -1.02
N ALA A 83 16.40 1.97 0.26
CA ALA A 83 15.32 2.61 1.01
C ALA A 83 15.67 4.05 1.51
N HIS A 84 16.81 4.63 1.12
CA HIS A 84 17.18 5.97 1.58
C HIS A 84 16.18 7.05 1.12
N THR A 85 15.71 7.84 2.07
CA THR A 85 14.88 9.02 1.83
C THR A 85 15.63 10.31 2.15
N HIS A 86 15.05 11.46 1.80
CA HIS A 86 15.65 12.76 2.12
C HIS A 86 15.99 12.86 3.63
N PRO A 87 17.18 13.40 4.03
CA PRO A 87 17.64 13.37 5.42
C PRO A 87 16.70 14.00 6.45
N LEU A 88 15.85 14.94 6.03
CA LEU A 88 14.84 15.59 6.88
C LEU A 88 13.52 14.80 7.00
N SER A 89 13.35 13.70 6.26
CA SER A 89 12.17 12.84 6.42
C SER A 89 12.29 11.99 7.67
N PRO A 90 11.20 11.77 8.43
CA PRO A 90 11.20 10.84 9.54
C PRO A 90 11.63 9.44 9.06
N LYS A 91 12.56 8.83 9.81
CA LYS A 91 12.97 7.45 9.58
C LYS A 91 12.09 6.50 10.38
N ARG A 92 11.82 5.38 9.75
CA ARG A 92 11.16 4.19 10.30
C ARG A 92 12.21 3.19 10.82
N PRO A 93 11.90 2.42 11.88
CA PRO A 93 12.82 1.43 12.43
C PRO A 93 13.04 0.27 11.45
N SER A 94 14.19 -0.40 11.54
CA SER A 94 14.51 -1.55 10.70
C SER A 94 13.58 -2.74 10.91
N SER A 95 12.84 -2.78 12.02
CA SER A 95 11.82 -3.79 12.30
C SER A 95 10.63 -3.75 11.35
N ASP A 96 10.46 -2.65 10.60
CA ASP A 96 9.37 -2.54 9.63
C ASP A 96 9.63 -3.34 8.36
N ALA A 97 10.91 -3.50 7.96
CA ALA A 97 11.31 -4.21 6.76
C ALA A 97 10.70 -5.62 6.64
N PRO A 98 10.80 -6.52 7.63
CA PRO A 98 10.21 -7.86 7.51
C PRO A 98 8.68 -7.85 7.36
N VAL A 99 7.98 -6.86 7.95
CA VAL A 99 6.52 -6.72 7.79
C VAL A 99 6.19 -6.30 6.35
N LEU A 100 6.94 -5.32 5.82
CA LEU A 100 6.75 -4.84 4.45
C LEU A 100 7.11 -5.89 3.40
N GLU A 101 8.15 -6.69 3.65
CA GLU A 101 8.54 -7.84 2.82
C GLU A 101 7.43 -8.90 2.78
N GLU A 102 6.82 -9.23 3.93
CA GLU A 102 5.70 -10.17 3.99
C GLU A 102 4.48 -9.64 3.21
N ILE A 103 4.11 -8.37 3.40
CA ILE A 103 3.02 -7.74 2.67
C ILE A 103 3.31 -7.76 1.16
N ALA A 104 4.53 -7.43 0.74
CA ALA A 104 4.93 -7.44 -0.67
C ALA A 104 4.85 -8.85 -1.28
N ALA A 105 5.29 -9.87 -0.55
CA ALA A 105 5.22 -11.27 -0.98
C ALA A 105 3.77 -11.73 -1.14
N ARG A 106 2.91 -11.43 -0.16
CA ARG A 106 1.47 -11.76 -0.22
C ARG A 106 0.77 -11.04 -1.37
N LEU A 107 1.09 -9.77 -1.59
CA LEU A 107 0.51 -9.00 -2.69
C LEU A 107 0.95 -9.55 -4.04
N SER A 108 2.22 -9.96 -4.18
CA SER A 108 2.73 -10.62 -5.38
C SER A 108 1.95 -11.90 -5.69
N VAL A 109 1.65 -12.73 -4.68
CA VAL A 109 0.82 -13.93 -4.87
C VAL A 109 -0.57 -13.55 -5.40
N LEU A 110 -1.26 -12.59 -4.77
CA LEU A 110 -2.60 -12.15 -5.19
C LEU A 110 -2.62 -11.52 -6.60
N LEU A 111 -1.52 -10.91 -7.03
CA LEU A 111 -1.40 -10.32 -8.37
C LEU A 111 -1.14 -11.34 -9.48
N ASN A 112 -0.60 -12.52 -9.14
CA ASN A 112 -0.27 -13.57 -10.10
C ASN A 112 -1.29 -14.73 -10.14
N GLN A 113 -2.35 -14.65 -9.33
CA GLN A 113 -3.53 -15.53 -9.42
C GLN A 113 -4.46 -15.07 -10.54
#